data_AF-A0A1W1D0J3-F1
#
_entry.id   AF-A0A1W1D0J3-F1
#
_cell.length_a   1.000
_cell.length_b   1.000
_cell.length_c   1.000
_cell.angle_alpha   90.00
_cell.angle_beta   90.00
_cell.angle_gamma   90.00
#
_symmetry.space_group_name_H-M   'P 1'
#
loop_
_entity.id
_entity.type
_entity.pdbx_description
1 polymer ?
#
loop_
_entity_poly.entity_id
_entity_poly.type
_entity_poly.pdbx_seq_one_letter_code
_entity_poly.pdbx_strand_id
1 'polypeptide(L)'
;MVDYQTYMSANILTKVDRATMSVGLEGREPFLDKSIIEFASQLPSHFKYRDGEQKWVLKQITHKYLPKKIMERPKMGFSPPITEWFRDELKSYFLNYLGHERLTREGYFNADEVVRMRDEYLAGKNISVKKLWFILMFQMWHEKWMERC
;
A
#
# COMPACT_ATOMS: atom_id res chain seq x y z
N MET A 1 -17.74 0.27 12.85
CA MET A 1 -17.17 0.37 11.48
C MET A 1 -15.78 -0.27 11.52
N VAL A 2 -15.64 -1.54 11.10
CA VAL A 2 -14.40 -2.32 11.26
C VAL A 2 -13.19 -1.66 10.60
N ASP A 3 -13.41 -1.01 9.45
CA ASP A 3 -12.37 -0.34 8.67
C ASP A 3 -11.61 0.74 9.46
N TYR A 4 -12.34 1.53 10.25
CA TYR A 4 -11.79 2.62 11.08
C TYR A 4 -10.79 2.11 12.13
N GLN A 5 -11.09 0.96 12.74
CA GLN A 5 -10.27 0.36 13.80
C GLN A 5 -9.14 -0.53 13.28
N THR A 6 -9.16 -0.89 11.99
CA THR A 6 -8.22 -1.85 11.42
C THR A 6 -7.45 -1.24 10.25
N TYR A 7 -8.04 -1.21 9.06
CA TYR A 7 -7.37 -0.79 7.85
C TYR A 7 -6.95 0.69 7.85
N MET A 8 -7.75 1.57 8.47
CA MET A 8 -7.40 2.98 8.55
C MET A 8 -6.28 3.21 9.56
N SER A 9 -6.51 2.83 10.81
CA SER A 9 -5.60 3.05 11.94
C SER A 9 -4.28 2.27 11.85
N ALA A 10 -4.29 1.07 11.28
CA ALA A 10 -3.11 0.19 11.23
C ALA A 10 -2.43 0.15 9.86
N ASN A 11 -2.92 0.88 8.85
CA ASN A 11 -2.32 0.89 7.52
C ASN A 11 -2.31 2.28 6.89
N ILE A 12 -3.45 2.79 6.43
CA ILE A 12 -3.45 4.01 5.59
C ILE A 12 -3.05 5.26 6.36
N LEU A 13 -3.64 5.51 7.54
CA LEU A 13 -3.36 6.71 8.32
C LEU A 13 -1.93 6.72 8.85
N THR A 14 -1.45 5.58 9.36
CA THR A 14 -0.08 5.43 9.84
C THR A 14 0.95 5.74 8.74
N LYS A 15 0.68 5.31 7.50
CA LYS A 15 1.59 5.54 6.38
C LYS A 15 1.64 6.99 5.97
N VAL A 16 0.48 7.64 5.86
CA VAL A 16 0.39 9.06 5.50
C VAL A 16 1.09 9.89 6.56
N ASP A 17 0.73 9.72 7.83
CA ASP A 17 1.32 10.46 8.95
C ASP A 17 2.85 10.34 9.00
N ARG A 18 3.39 9.10 8.97
CA ARG A 18 4.84 8.89 9.02
C ARG A 18 5.56 9.45 7.80
N ALA A 19 4.96 9.37 6.62
CA ALA A 19 5.56 9.91 5.40
C ALA A 19 5.58 11.44 5.42
N THR A 20 4.47 12.09 5.75
CA THR A 20 4.39 13.56 5.75
C THR A 20 5.21 14.15 6.90
N MET A 21 5.14 13.57 8.09
CA MET A 21 5.91 14.06 9.25
C MET A 21 7.42 13.84 9.10
N SER A 22 7.86 12.87 8.28
CA SER A 22 9.29 12.71 7.98
C SER A 22 9.92 13.94 7.31
N VAL A 23 9.08 14.80 6.71
CA VAL A 23 9.48 16.06 6.05
C VAL A 23 8.76 17.28 6.66
N GLY A 24 8.21 17.14 7.88
CA GLY A 24 7.55 18.24 8.60
C GLY A 24 6.23 18.72 8.00
N LEU A 25 5.54 17.89 7.20
CA LEU A 25 4.23 18.20 6.63
C LEU A 25 3.10 17.56 7.44
N GLU A 26 2.05 18.33 7.72
CA GLU A 26 0.83 17.86 8.36
C GLU A 26 -0.21 17.43 7.30
N GLY A 27 -0.54 16.14 7.26
CA GLY A 27 -1.67 15.62 6.48
C GLY A 27 -3.00 15.93 7.15
N ARG A 28 -4.03 16.25 6.35
CA ARG A 28 -5.41 16.41 6.83
C ARG A 28 -6.34 15.51 6.03
N GLU A 29 -7.23 14.81 6.71
CA GLU A 29 -8.18 13.86 6.11
C GLU A 29 -9.63 14.33 6.26
N PRO A 30 -10.12 15.26 5.41
CA PRO A 30 -11.46 15.85 5.55
C PRO A 30 -12.60 14.82 5.64
N PHE A 31 -12.48 13.69 4.96
CA PHE A 31 -13.50 12.61 5.00
C PHE A 31 -13.62 11.94 6.37
N LEU A 32 -12.67 12.17 7.28
CA LEU A 32 -12.68 11.67 8.66
C LEU A 32 -13.13 12.72 9.67
N ASP A 33 -13.62 13.86 9.20
CA ASP A 33 -14.32 14.79 10.08
C ASP A 33 -15.44 14.07 10.83
N LYS A 34 -15.53 14.34 12.13
CA LYS A 34 -16.48 13.69 13.03
C LYS A 34 -17.91 13.82 12.52
N SER A 35 -18.31 15.00 12.05
CA SER A 35 -19.67 15.25 11.57
C SER A 35 -20.00 14.42 10.32
N ILE A 36 -19.02 14.26 9.42
CA ILE A 36 -19.17 13.44 8.22
C ILE A 36 -19.30 11.97 8.59
N ILE A 37 -18.47 11.47 9.51
CA ILE A 37 -18.54 10.08 9.96
C ILE A 37 -19.86 9.79 10.67
N GLU A 38 -20.29 10.67 11.58
CA GLU A 38 -21.54 10.53 12.32
C GLU A 38 -22.73 10.48 11.36
N PHE A 39 -22.81 11.42 10.42
CA PHE A 39 -23.84 11.42 9.38
C PHE A 39 -23.79 10.16 8.51
N ALA A 40 -22.61 9.80 8.00
CA ALA A 40 -22.45 8.63 7.15
C ALA A 40 -22.76 7.31 7.89
N SER A 41 -22.58 7.25 9.21
CA SER A 41 -22.92 6.07 10.01
C SER A 41 -24.43 5.83 10.07
N GLN A 42 -25.24 6.89 10.00
CA GLN A 42 -26.70 6.84 10.04
C GLN A 42 -27.33 6.60 8.66
N LEU A 43 -26.59 6.84 7.58
CA LEU A 43 -27.09 6.66 6.22
C LEU A 43 -27.46 5.20 5.92
N PRO A 44 -28.68 4.94 5.38
CA PRO A 44 -29.04 3.64 4.84
C PRO A 44 -28.03 3.11 3.83
N SER A 45 -27.78 1.80 3.84
CA SER A 45 -26.75 1.16 3.01
C SER A 45 -26.90 1.46 1.51
N HIS A 46 -28.13 1.65 1.02
CA HIS A 46 -28.41 1.95 -0.39
C HIS A 46 -27.85 3.31 -0.85
N PHE A 47 -27.53 4.25 0.06
CA PHE A 47 -26.81 5.47 -0.30
C PHE A 47 -25.31 5.23 -0.51
N LYS A 48 -24.76 4.18 0.09
CA LYS A 48 -23.34 3.81 -0.01
C LYS A 48 -23.09 2.85 -1.18
N TYR A 49 -24.05 1.98 -1.45
CA TYR A 49 -24.00 0.99 -2.52
C TYR A 49 -25.39 0.83 -3.16
N ARG A 50 -25.50 1.00 -4.46
CA ARG A 50 -26.77 0.92 -5.19
C ARG A 50 -26.57 0.32 -6.57
N ASP A 51 -27.34 -0.70 -6.92
CA ASP A 51 -27.37 -1.28 -8.27
C ASP A 51 -25.97 -1.63 -8.84
N GLY A 52 -25.10 -2.24 -8.02
CA GLY A 52 -23.73 -2.56 -8.41
C GLY A 52 -22.71 -1.44 -8.16
N GLU A 53 -23.17 -0.22 -7.88
CA GLU A 53 -22.34 0.96 -7.78
C GLU A 53 -21.96 1.31 -6.34
N GLN A 54 -20.65 1.31 -6.06
CA GLN A 54 -20.09 1.79 -4.79
C GLN A 54 -20.02 3.33 -4.75
N LYS A 55 -20.02 3.88 -3.53
CA LYS A 55 -19.90 5.33 -3.26
C LYS A 55 -21.00 6.13 -3.95
N TRP A 56 -22.20 5.58 -4.07
CA TRP A 56 -23.30 6.14 -4.87
C TRP A 56 -23.59 7.61 -4.49
N VAL A 57 -23.88 7.91 -3.22
CA VAL A 57 -24.18 9.28 -2.77
C VAL A 57 -23.02 10.24 -3.03
N LEU A 58 -21.78 9.79 -2.83
CA LEU A 58 -20.60 10.61 -3.08
C LEU A 58 -20.47 10.95 -4.57
N LYS A 59 -20.71 9.97 -5.46
CA LYS A 59 -20.73 10.20 -6.90
C LYS A 59 -21.80 11.23 -7.29
N GLN A 60 -23.04 11.09 -6.80
CA GLN A 60 -24.12 12.05 -7.07
C GLN A 60 -23.76 13.48 -6.63
N ILE A 61 -23.08 13.65 -5.50
CA ILE A 61 -22.58 14.94 -5.05
C ILE A 61 -21.49 15.45 -6.00
N THR A 62 -20.47 14.63 -6.29
CA THR A 62 -19.33 15.05 -7.12
C THR A 62 -19.72 15.36 -8.57
N HIS A 63 -20.76 14.73 -9.12
CA HIS A 63 -21.26 15.02 -10.47
C HIS A 63 -21.79 16.44 -10.64
N LYS A 64 -22.06 17.15 -9.53
CA LYS A 64 -22.42 18.58 -9.55
C LYS A 64 -21.21 19.50 -9.77
N TYR A 65 -20.00 19.00 -9.49
CA TYR A 65 -18.78 19.80 -9.46
C TYR A 65 -17.69 19.30 -10.42
N LEU A 66 -17.72 18.03 -10.81
CA LEU A 66 -16.68 17.37 -11.58
C LEU A 66 -17.27 16.64 -12.79
N PRO A 67 -16.54 16.58 -13.93
CA PRO A 67 -16.92 15.74 -15.06
C PRO A 67 -17.11 14.28 -14.64
N LYS A 68 -18.25 13.69 -15.01
CA LYS A 68 -18.62 12.30 -14.67
C LYS A 68 -17.50 11.29 -14.95
N LYS A 69 -16.81 11.43 -16.10
CA LYS A 69 -15.69 10.57 -16.49
C LYS A 69 -14.58 10.42 -15.44
N ILE A 70 -14.38 11.42 -14.58
CA ILE A 70 -13.34 11.39 -13.52
C ILE A 70 -13.78 10.53 -12.33
N MET A 71 -15.10 10.48 -12.08
CA MET A 71 -15.71 9.84 -10.91
C MET A 71 -16.26 8.45 -11.20
N GLU A 72 -16.59 8.16 -12.45
CA GLU A 72 -17.12 6.87 -12.90
C GLU A 72 -16.05 5.80 -13.17
N ARG A 73 -14.76 6.16 -13.04
CA ARG A 73 -13.66 5.18 -13.11
C ARG A 73 -13.78 4.10 -12.00
N PRO A 74 -13.29 2.88 -12.25
CA PRO A 74 -13.22 1.85 -11.22
C PRO A 74 -12.50 2.31 -9.95
N LYS A 75 -12.94 1.81 -8.79
CA LYS A 75 -12.28 2.08 -7.51
C LYS A 75 -10.87 1.48 -7.54
N MET A 76 -9.87 2.35 -7.44
CA MET A 76 -8.48 1.96 -7.27
C MET A 76 -8.11 2.01 -5.78
N GLY A 77 -7.39 1.00 -5.31
CA GLY A 77 -6.78 1.01 -3.98
C GLY A 77 -5.50 1.85 -3.94
N PHE A 78 -4.87 1.91 -2.78
CA PHE A 78 -3.59 2.60 -2.56
C PHE A 78 -2.39 1.65 -2.65
N SER A 79 -2.48 0.61 -3.49
CA SER A 79 -1.36 -0.31 -3.66
C SER A 79 -0.29 0.36 -4.54
N PRO A 80 0.96 0.45 -4.07
CA PRO A 80 2.04 0.94 -4.91
C PRO A 80 2.26 0.00 -6.11
N PRO A 81 2.77 0.52 -7.24
CA PRO A 81 3.11 -0.27 -8.43
C PRO A 81 4.42 -1.04 -8.20
N ILE A 82 4.40 -1.96 -7.24
CA ILE A 82 5.58 -2.73 -6.79
C ILE A 82 6.21 -3.52 -7.94
N THR A 83 5.37 -4.03 -8.84
CA THR A 83 5.83 -4.82 -9.99
C THR A 83 6.72 -3.96 -10.89
N GLU A 84 6.26 -2.77 -11.20
CA GLU A 84 6.96 -1.83 -12.07
C GLU A 84 8.24 -1.36 -11.37
N TRP A 85 8.14 -0.95 -10.10
CA TRP A 85 9.27 -0.46 -9.32
C TRP A 85 10.40 -1.48 -9.19
N PHE A 86 10.10 -2.77 -9.03
CA PHE A 86 11.14 -3.79 -8.88
C PHE A 86 11.89 -4.10 -10.16
N ARG A 87 11.32 -3.78 -11.32
CA ARG A 87 11.99 -3.95 -12.61
C ARG A 87 12.90 -2.77 -12.94
N ASP A 88 12.64 -1.61 -12.35
CA ASP A 88 13.34 -0.36 -12.64
C ASP A 88 13.86 0.31 -11.36
N GLU A 89 13.10 1.23 -10.74
CA GLU A 89 13.63 2.16 -9.73
C GLU A 89 14.20 1.47 -8.47
N LEU A 90 13.66 0.32 -8.09
CA LEU A 90 14.07 -0.46 -6.92
C LEU A 90 14.91 -1.69 -7.26
N LYS A 91 15.32 -1.88 -8.52
CA LYS A 91 16.08 -3.05 -8.95
C LYS A 91 17.41 -3.20 -8.18
N SER A 92 18.11 -2.09 -7.93
CA SER A 92 19.37 -2.11 -7.17
C SER A 92 19.17 -2.58 -5.72
N TYR A 93 18.12 -2.09 -5.06
CA TYR A 93 17.74 -2.56 -3.71
C TYR A 93 17.48 -4.06 -3.72
N PHE A 94 16.82 -4.57 -4.75
CA PHE A 94 16.54 -5.99 -4.89
C PHE A 94 17.79 -6.85 -5.02
N LEU A 95 18.74 -6.44 -5.87
CA LEU A 95 19.99 -7.18 -6.06
C LEU A 95 20.85 -7.16 -4.79
N ASN A 96 20.83 -6.05 -4.05
CA ASN A 96 21.62 -5.87 -2.84
C ASN A 96 21.01 -6.60 -1.62
N TYR A 97 19.76 -6.30 -1.27
CA TYR A 97 19.12 -6.84 -0.07
C TYR A 97 18.67 -8.29 -0.24
N LEU A 98 18.38 -8.73 -1.47
CA LEU A 98 18.02 -10.12 -1.75
C LEU A 98 19.20 -10.87 -2.38
N GLY A 99 20.43 -10.47 -2.05
CA GLY A 99 21.66 -11.12 -2.50
C GLY A 99 21.96 -12.39 -1.71
N HIS A 100 22.51 -13.41 -2.38
CA HIS A 100 22.79 -14.72 -1.77
C HIS A 100 23.69 -14.61 -0.53
N GLU A 101 24.79 -13.85 -0.66
CA GLU A 101 25.77 -13.66 0.42
C GLU A 101 25.12 -13.04 1.67
N ARG A 102 24.36 -11.95 1.48
CA ARG A 102 23.66 -11.26 2.57
C ARG A 102 22.66 -12.17 3.27
N LEU A 103 21.80 -12.83 2.49
CA LEU A 103 20.77 -13.72 3.02
C LEU A 103 21.39 -14.90 3.79
N THR A 104 22.49 -15.46 3.28
CA THR A 104 23.23 -16.54 3.93
C THR A 104 23.86 -16.08 5.24
N ARG A 105 24.49 -14.89 5.24
CA ARG A 105 25.12 -14.31 6.44
C ARG A 105 24.11 -14.04 7.55
N GLU A 106 22.94 -13.51 7.21
CA GLU A 106 21.92 -13.16 8.20
C GLU A 106 21.12 -14.39 8.69
N GLY A 107 20.94 -15.42 7.86
CA GLY A 107 20.39 -16.71 8.27
C GLY A 107 18.87 -16.75 8.52
N TYR A 108 18.12 -15.68 8.26
CA TYR A 108 16.65 -15.65 8.47
C TYR A 108 15.84 -16.32 7.35
N PHE A 109 16.39 -16.37 6.13
CA PHE A 109 15.70 -16.90 4.96
C PHE A 109 16.55 -17.94 4.24
N ASN A 110 15.89 -18.83 3.51
CA ASN A 110 16.57 -19.72 2.57
C ASN A 110 17.10 -18.88 1.38
N ALA A 111 18.41 -18.64 1.36
CA ALA A 111 19.06 -17.79 0.38
C ALA A 111 18.83 -18.27 -1.06
N ASP A 112 18.93 -19.58 -1.31
CA ASP A 112 18.77 -20.16 -2.63
C ASP A 112 17.35 -19.93 -3.18
N GLU A 113 16.32 -20.14 -2.35
CA GLU A 113 14.94 -19.97 -2.78
C GLU A 113 14.60 -18.50 -3.05
N VAL A 114 15.08 -17.58 -2.22
CA VAL A 114 14.84 -16.14 -2.41
C VAL A 114 15.52 -15.63 -3.67
N VAL A 115 16.78 -16.02 -3.90
CA VAL A 115 17.55 -15.67 -5.10
C VAL A 115 16.89 -16.25 -6.36
N ARG A 116 16.47 -17.51 -6.32
CA ARG A 116 15.72 -18.15 -7.40
C ARG A 116 14.46 -17.36 -7.73
N MET A 117 13.63 -17.04 -6.74
CA MET A 117 12.40 -16.26 -6.94
C MET A 117 12.69 -14.86 -7.51
N ARG A 118 13.73 -14.18 -7.02
CA ARG A 118 14.17 -12.86 -7.49
C ARG A 118 14.57 -12.91 -8.96
N ASP A 119 15.41 -13.86 -9.34
CA ASP A 119 15.95 -13.96 -10.70
C ASP A 119 14.88 -14.39 -11.70
N GLU A 120 13.98 -15.29 -11.30
CA GLU A 120 12.79 -15.64 -12.09
C GLU A 120 11.89 -14.43 -12.33
N TYR A 121 11.67 -13.61 -11.30
CA TYR A 121 10.90 -12.38 -11.41
C TYR A 121 11.55 -11.38 -12.38
N LEU A 122 12.87 -11.17 -12.26
CA LEU A 122 13.63 -10.27 -13.15
C LEU A 122 13.70 -10.79 -14.60
N ALA A 123 13.67 -12.11 -14.79
CA ALA A 123 13.55 -12.75 -16.10
C ALA A 123 12.13 -12.66 -16.70
N GLY A 124 11.19 -11.99 -16.02
CA GLY A 124 9.83 -11.78 -16.51
C GLY A 124 8.87 -12.94 -16.24
N LYS A 125 9.26 -13.94 -15.43
CA LYS A 125 8.33 -15.01 -15.03
C LYS A 125 7.25 -14.45 -14.10
N ASN A 126 6.08 -15.10 -14.10
CA ASN A 126 4.96 -14.74 -13.24
C ASN A 126 5.18 -15.23 -11.79
N ILE A 127 6.02 -14.52 -11.06
CA ILE A 127 6.30 -14.76 -9.64
C ILE A 127 5.53 -13.73 -8.79
N SER A 128 5.04 -14.17 -7.64
CA SER A 128 4.38 -13.28 -6.69
C SER A 128 5.37 -12.28 -6.10
N VAL A 129 5.38 -11.07 -6.67
CA VAL A 129 6.25 -9.96 -6.27
C VAL A 129 6.05 -9.54 -4.80
N LYS A 130 4.85 -9.78 -4.26
CA LYS A 130 4.50 -9.46 -2.87
C LYS A 130 5.39 -10.18 -1.85
N LYS A 131 5.74 -11.45 -2.10
CA LYS A 131 6.62 -12.21 -1.19
C LYS A 131 7.99 -11.56 -1.11
N LEU A 132 8.57 -11.27 -2.28
CA LEU A 132 9.86 -10.61 -2.37
C LEU A 132 9.84 -9.20 -1.77
N TRP A 133 8.72 -8.46 -1.92
CA TRP A 133 8.52 -7.18 -1.26
C TRP A 133 8.59 -7.30 0.26
N PHE A 134 7.93 -8.29 0.86
CA PHE A 134 8.00 -8.47 2.32
C PHE A 134 9.40 -8.83 2.81
N ILE A 135 10.13 -9.68 2.06
CA ILE A 135 11.52 -10.01 2.39
C ILE A 135 12.40 -8.77 2.29
N LEU A 136 12.27 -7.99 1.22
CA LEU A 136 12.99 -6.72 1.05
C LEU A 136 12.72 -5.77 2.23
N MET A 137 11.46 -5.57 2.61
CA MET A 137 11.09 -4.72 3.74
C MET A 137 11.69 -5.23 5.06
N PHE A 138 11.69 -6.55 5.29
CA PHE A 138 12.33 -7.14 6.47
C PHE A 138 13.84 -6.88 6.46
N GLN A 139 14.52 -7.14 5.35
CA GLN A 139 15.96 -6.94 5.19
C GLN A 139 16.37 -5.49 5.49
N MET A 140 15.64 -4.52 4.93
CA MET A 140 15.88 -3.09 5.17
C MET A 140 15.58 -2.68 6.62
N TRP A 141 14.55 -3.27 7.25
CA TRP A 141 14.25 -3.02 8.66
C TRP A 141 15.34 -3.61 9.56
N HIS A 142 15.77 -4.85 9.29
CA HIS A 142 16.78 -5.55 10.06
C HIS A 142 18.12 -4.81 10.03
N GLU A 143 18.59 -4.39 8.85
CA GLU A 143 19.79 -3.56 8.72
C GLU A 143 19.71 -2.28 9.54
N LYS A 144 18.56 -1.61 9.49
CA LYS A 144 18.38 -0.32 10.16
C LYS A 144 18.34 -0.43 11.69
N TRP A 145 17.74 -1.50 12.22
CA TRP A 145 17.38 -1.58 13.64
C TRP A 145 18.05 -2.71 14.41
N MET A 146 18.60 -3.72 13.74
CA MET A 146 19.19 -4.91 14.37
C MET A 146 20.70 -5.01 14.15
N GLU A 147 21.23 -4.54 13.02
CA GLU A 147 22.69 -4.57 12.74
C GLU A 147 23.46 -3.36 13.31
N ARG A 148 22.76 -2.29 13.71
CA ARG A 148 23.36 -1.04 14.24
C ARG A 148 23.36 -0.93 15.77
N CYS A 149 23.26 -2.06 16.48
CA CYS A 149 23.37 -2.14 17.93
C CYS A 149 24.64 -2.87 18.35
#